data_AF-A0A4R1WIN4-F1
#
_entry.id   AF-A0A4R1WIN4-F1
#
_cell.length_a   1.000
_cell.length_b   1.000
_cell.length_c   1.000
_cell.angle_alpha   90.00
_cell.angle_beta   90.00
_cell.angle_gamma   90.00
#
_symmetry.space_group_name_H-M   'P 1'
#
loop_
_entity.id
_entity.type
_entity.pdbx_description
1 polymer ?
#
loop_
_entity_poly.entity_id
_entity_poly.type
_entity_poly.pdbx_seq_one_letter_code
_entity_poly.pdbx_strand_id
1 'polypeptide(L)'
;MRNALMLAALAAISFTPAGAVPSLAATAAVSQQAVWDELAGIVVTDEQMARSSNAMLKAMVDGLAADEEMAELETAYPGLLRAFSDALKPMMVQEAQRIVPLYRSDLAALYKANLSASEAAEIGVFLRSPQMTRFISTVAERNAMGATARDAMASREISAESLSADIGSAAIDASLQVDGADMKFIKDFFATPLGKRMSALNAQKIQIDARWSNYISPEAEAEVGPLVIEAMAQHIAKTDPEVAAEVRKTKLDTSAN
;
A
#
# COMPACT_ATOMS: atom_id res chain seq x y z
N MET A 1 -69.95 20.97 -12.70
CA MET A 1 -70.76 21.57 -11.61
C MET A 1 -69.81 22.02 -10.53
N ARG A 2 -69.83 23.34 -10.24
CA ARG A 2 -69.63 24.04 -8.96
C ARG A 2 -68.40 23.66 -8.15
N ASN A 3 -67.54 24.53 -7.65
CA ASN A 3 -67.40 25.99 -7.46
C ASN A 3 -66.13 26.04 -6.56
N ALA A 4 -65.29 27.05 -6.42
CA ALA A 4 -65.12 28.37 -6.97
C ALA A 4 -63.83 28.92 -6.30
N LEU A 5 -63.13 29.82 -7.01
CA LEU A 5 -62.53 31.07 -6.51
C LEU A 5 -61.80 31.13 -5.15
N MET A 6 -60.53 31.53 -5.18
CA MET A 6 -60.01 32.90 -4.88
C MET A 6 -58.55 32.78 -4.39
N LEU A 7 -57.57 33.38 -5.08
CA LEU A 7 -57.15 34.78 -4.98
C LEU A 7 -56.56 35.14 -3.60
N ALA A 8 -55.24 35.09 -3.49
CA ALA A 8 -54.46 35.96 -2.60
C ALA A 8 -53.01 35.98 -3.07
N ALA A 9 -52.71 36.93 -3.95
CA ALA A 9 -51.35 37.43 -4.12
C ALA A 9 -50.96 38.18 -2.84
N LEU A 10 -49.99 37.64 -2.10
CA LEU A 10 -49.19 38.43 -1.16
C LEU A 10 -47.74 38.28 -1.58
N ALA A 11 -47.14 39.41 -1.95
CA ALA A 11 -45.72 39.54 -2.18
C ALA A 11 -44.97 39.18 -0.89
N ALA A 12 -44.29 38.04 -0.89
CA ALA A 12 -43.22 37.76 0.05
C ALA A 12 -41.92 38.12 -0.64
N ILE A 13 -41.22 39.09 -0.04
CA ILE A 13 -39.89 39.56 -0.38
C ILE A 13 -39.00 38.36 -0.70
N SER A 14 -38.46 38.33 -1.92
CA SER A 14 -37.42 37.41 -2.33
C SER A 14 -36.19 37.69 -1.46
N PHE A 15 -36.06 36.99 -0.32
CA PHE A 15 -34.74 36.78 0.25
C PHE A 15 -34.01 35.89 -0.74
N THR A 16 -33.17 36.51 -1.57
CA THR A 16 -32.03 35.79 -2.14
C THR A 16 -31.36 35.08 -0.96
N PRO A 17 -31.17 33.75 -1.00
CA PRO A 17 -30.34 33.11 0.00
C PRO A 17 -28.98 33.77 -0.15
N ALA A 18 -28.63 34.59 0.84
CA ALA A 18 -27.26 35.04 1.03
C ALA A 18 -26.40 33.78 0.89
N GLY A 19 -25.51 33.79 -0.10
CA GLY A 19 -24.68 32.63 -0.42
C GLY A 19 -24.16 32.04 0.88
N ALA A 20 -24.43 30.76 1.11
CA ALA A 20 -24.08 30.07 2.33
C ALA A 20 -22.61 30.35 2.63
N VAL A 21 -22.36 31.25 3.58
CA VAL A 21 -21.01 31.51 4.07
C VAL A 21 -20.57 30.17 4.64
N PRO A 22 -19.43 29.60 4.18
CA PRO A 22 -18.94 28.35 4.73
C PRO A 22 -18.89 28.50 6.24
N SER A 23 -19.59 27.62 6.96
CA SER A 23 -19.59 27.64 8.41
C SER A 23 -18.14 27.60 8.90
N LEU A 24 -17.75 28.50 9.79
CA LEU A 24 -16.43 28.48 10.45
C LEU A 24 -16.11 27.10 11.06
N ALA A 25 -17.14 26.34 11.45
CA ALA A 25 -16.99 24.96 11.91
C ALA A 25 -16.59 23.99 10.79
N ALA A 26 -17.08 24.18 9.56
CA ALA A 26 -16.66 23.38 8.41
C ALA A 26 -15.22 23.71 8.00
N THR A 27 -14.82 25.00 8.04
CA THR A 27 -13.45 25.41 7.76
C THR A 27 -12.47 24.91 8.82
N ALA A 28 -12.84 24.93 10.11
CA ALA A 28 -12.04 24.40 11.22
C ALA A 28 -12.00 22.85 11.27
N ALA A 29 -13.04 22.17 10.77
CA ALA A 29 -13.04 20.71 10.63
C ALA A 29 -12.16 20.27 9.45
N VAL A 30 -12.19 20.99 8.33
CA VAL A 30 -11.28 20.78 7.18
C VAL A 30 -9.83 21.04 7.57
N SER A 31 -9.56 22.06 8.40
CA SER A 31 -8.19 22.31 8.90
C SER A 31 -7.68 21.22 9.85
N GLN A 32 -8.58 20.50 10.54
CA GLN A 32 -8.19 19.39 11.42
C GLN A 32 -8.04 18.06 10.68
N GLN A 33 -8.87 17.80 9.65
CA GLN A 33 -8.73 16.58 8.85
C GLN A 33 -7.36 16.54 8.14
N ALA A 34 -6.88 17.70 7.68
CA ALA A 34 -5.58 17.84 7.05
C ALA A 34 -4.42 17.31 7.90
N VAL A 35 -4.48 17.41 9.23
CA VAL A 35 -3.40 16.91 10.12
C VAL A 35 -3.29 15.39 10.07
N TRP A 36 -4.42 14.68 10.00
CA TRP A 36 -4.43 13.22 9.94
C TRP A 36 -4.01 12.71 8.58
N ASP A 37 -4.49 13.36 7.52
CA ASP A 37 -4.13 13.06 6.14
C ASP A 37 -2.64 13.31 5.92
N GLU A 38 -2.10 14.39 6.50
CA GLU A 38 -0.68 14.71 6.49
C GLU A 38 0.14 13.62 7.21
N LEU A 39 -0.25 13.22 8.42
CA LEU A 39 0.45 12.16 9.15
C LEU A 39 0.42 10.83 8.38
N ALA A 40 -0.73 10.45 7.81
CA ALA A 40 -0.84 9.26 6.96
C ALA A 40 0.05 9.36 5.71
N GLY A 41 0.13 10.54 5.09
CA GLY A 41 0.99 10.80 3.94
C GLY A 41 2.49 10.76 4.24
N ILE A 42 2.91 11.08 5.47
CA ILE A 42 4.30 10.91 5.92
C ILE A 42 4.64 9.42 6.06
N VAL A 43 3.71 8.63 6.60
CA VAL A 43 3.91 7.20 6.88
C VAL A 43 3.85 6.35 5.61
N VAL A 44 3.05 6.77 4.62
CA VAL A 44 2.90 6.09 3.35
C VAL A 44 3.16 7.09 2.24
N THR A 45 4.37 7.12 1.72
CA THR A 45 4.73 7.94 0.55
C THR A 45 4.58 7.14 -0.74
N ASP A 46 4.35 7.81 -1.88
CA ASP A 46 4.27 7.13 -3.18
C ASP A 46 5.60 6.42 -3.50
N GLU A 47 6.72 7.04 -3.12
CA GLU A 47 8.07 6.48 -3.27
C GLU A 47 8.26 5.21 -2.44
N GLN A 48 7.81 5.20 -1.18
CA GLN A 48 7.88 4.01 -0.34
C GLN A 48 7.04 2.88 -0.92
N MET A 49 5.84 3.17 -1.42
CA MET A 49 4.97 2.17 -2.05
C MET A 49 5.58 1.59 -3.32
N ALA A 50 6.22 2.42 -4.15
CA ALA A 50 6.96 1.96 -5.32
C ALA A 50 8.15 1.06 -4.92
N ARG A 51 8.92 1.44 -3.89
CA ARG A 51 10.01 0.63 -3.36
C ARG A 51 9.52 -0.71 -2.81
N SER A 52 8.48 -0.69 -1.98
CA SER A 52 7.85 -1.91 -1.42
C SER A 52 7.32 -2.83 -2.52
N SER A 53 6.69 -2.29 -3.56
CA SER A 53 6.22 -3.10 -4.70
C SER A 53 7.37 -3.79 -5.43
N ASN A 54 8.47 -3.08 -5.66
CA ASN A 54 9.68 -3.66 -6.27
C ASN A 54 10.34 -4.72 -5.38
N ALA A 55 10.40 -4.48 -4.07
CA ALA A 55 10.95 -5.43 -3.10
C ALA A 55 10.11 -6.72 -3.05
N MET A 56 8.78 -6.59 -3.01
CA MET A 56 7.86 -7.73 -3.07
C MET A 56 8.07 -8.53 -4.35
N LEU A 57 8.08 -7.88 -5.50
CA LEU A 57 8.26 -8.56 -6.79
C LEU A 57 9.61 -9.27 -6.88
N LYS A 58 10.67 -8.65 -6.37
CA LYS A 58 11.98 -9.29 -6.25
C LYS A 58 11.90 -10.53 -5.35
N ALA A 59 11.27 -10.42 -4.19
CA ALA A 59 11.14 -11.54 -3.25
C ALA A 59 10.33 -12.71 -3.85
N MET A 60 9.29 -12.42 -4.64
CA MET A 60 8.56 -13.43 -5.40
C MET A 60 9.45 -14.11 -6.45
N VAL A 61 10.25 -13.35 -7.21
CA VAL A 61 11.20 -13.91 -8.18
C VAL A 61 12.26 -14.77 -7.50
N ASP A 62 12.83 -14.30 -6.39
CA ASP A 62 13.81 -15.07 -5.61
C ASP A 62 13.18 -16.36 -5.07
N GLY A 63 11.90 -16.31 -4.69
CA GLY A 63 11.11 -17.46 -4.28
C GLY A 63 10.89 -18.48 -5.40
N LEU A 64 10.49 -18.02 -6.59
CA LEU A 64 10.37 -18.87 -7.78
C LEU A 64 11.73 -19.44 -8.21
N ALA A 65 12.81 -18.67 -8.11
CA ALA A 65 14.15 -19.17 -8.43
C ALA A 65 14.65 -20.25 -7.46
N ALA A 66 14.07 -20.34 -6.27
CA ALA A 66 14.37 -21.38 -5.29
C ALA A 66 13.51 -22.65 -5.47
N ASP A 67 12.46 -22.59 -6.28
CA ASP A 67 11.67 -23.75 -6.68
C ASP A 67 12.37 -24.53 -7.80
N GLU A 68 12.45 -25.86 -7.67
CA GLU A 68 13.25 -26.70 -8.56
C GLU A 68 12.74 -26.66 -10.01
N GLU A 69 11.41 -26.72 -10.21
CA GLU A 69 10.80 -26.70 -11.55
C GLU A 69 11.02 -25.33 -12.22
N MET A 70 10.83 -24.24 -11.47
CA MET A 70 11.06 -22.90 -12.00
C MET A 70 12.54 -22.60 -12.26
N ALA A 71 13.45 -23.16 -11.47
CA ALA A 71 14.90 -23.06 -11.71
C ALA A 71 15.33 -23.82 -12.98
N GLU A 72 14.73 -24.99 -13.23
CA GLU A 72 14.91 -25.74 -14.47
C GLU A 72 14.39 -24.95 -15.69
N LEU A 73 13.21 -24.33 -15.57
CA LEU A 73 12.64 -23.50 -16.62
C LEU A 73 13.50 -22.25 -16.91
N GLU A 74 14.03 -21.58 -15.88
CA GLU A 74 14.96 -20.45 -16.05
C GLU A 74 16.27 -20.91 -16.73
N THR A 75 16.75 -22.13 -16.43
CA THR A 75 17.94 -22.70 -17.08
C THR A 75 17.66 -23.03 -18.55
N ALA A 76 16.49 -23.58 -18.86
CA ALA A 76 16.06 -23.89 -20.23
C ALA A 76 15.78 -22.62 -21.05
N TYR A 77 15.24 -21.58 -20.40
CA TYR A 77 14.83 -20.32 -21.02
C TYR A 77 15.40 -19.12 -20.24
N PRO A 78 16.70 -18.81 -20.36
CA PRO A 78 17.33 -17.74 -19.58
C PRO A 78 16.60 -16.39 -19.68
N GLY A 79 16.31 -15.77 -18.54
CA GLY A 79 15.56 -14.54 -18.41
C GLY A 79 14.04 -14.71 -18.30
N LEU A 80 13.52 -15.92 -18.12
CA LEU A 80 12.09 -16.20 -17.97
C LEU A 80 11.51 -15.54 -16.71
N LEU A 81 12.17 -15.67 -15.56
CA LEU A 81 11.74 -15.03 -14.30
C LEU A 81 11.82 -13.50 -14.37
N ARG A 82 12.74 -12.99 -15.20
CA ARG A 82 12.78 -11.56 -15.51
C ARG A 82 11.58 -11.15 -16.37
N ALA A 83 11.22 -11.93 -17.39
CA ALA A 83 10.03 -11.65 -18.20
C ALA A 83 8.74 -11.69 -17.36
N PHE A 84 8.64 -12.65 -16.42
CA PHE A 84 7.58 -12.73 -15.43
C PHE A 84 7.46 -11.42 -14.62
N SER A 85 8.56 -10.97 -14.01
CA SER A 85 8.54 -9.76 -13.18
C SER A 85 8.31 -8.49 -13.99
N ASP A 86 8.94 -8.35 -15.15
CA ASP A 86 8.73 -7.20 -16.04
C ASP A 86 7.27 -7.08 -16.51
N ALA A 87 6.55 -8.20 -16.65
CA ALA A 87 5.13 -8.20 -16.98
C ALA A 87 4.23 -7.74 -15.82
N LEU A 88 4.56 -8.07 -14.57
CA LEU A 88 3.75 -7.69 -13.41
C LEU A 88 3.94 -6.24 -12.96
N LYS A 89 5.11 -5.63 -13.22
CA LYS A 89 5.43 -4.27 -12.76
C LYS A 89 4.36 -3.22 -13.08
N PRO A 90 3.84 -3.11 -14.33
CA PRO A 90 2.85 -2.08 -14.65
C PRO A 90 1.55 -2.25 -13.86
N MET A 91 1.10 -3.49 -13.68
CA MET A 91 -0.10 -3.81 -12.90
C MET A 91 0.08 -3.41 -11.42
N MET A 92 1.23 -3.77 -10.82
CA MET A 92 1.52 -3.37 -9.43
C MET A 92 1.54 -1.86 -9.24
N VAL A 93 2.07 -1.11 -10.22
CA VAL A 93 2.05 0.37 -10.19
C VAL A 93 0.63 0.91 -10.26
N GLN A 94 -0.23 0.35 -11.12
CA GLN A 94 -1.63 0.76 -11.23
C GLN A 94 -2.41 0.44 -9.94
N GLU A 95 -2.21 -0.75 -9.37
CA GLU A 95 -2.82 -1.13 -8.10
C GLU A 95 -2.36 -0.22 -6.96
N ALA A 96 -1.07 0.10 -6.89
CA ALA A 96 -0.57 1.05 -5.89
C ALA A 96 -1.24 2.42 -6.01
N GLN A 97 -1.45 2.93 -7.23
CA GLN A 97 -2.16 4.21 -7.45
C GLN A 97 -3.62 4.16 -6.97
N ARG A 98 -4.30 3.01 -7.11
CA ARG A 98 -5.66 2.80 -6.61
C ARG A 98 -5.72 2.70 -5.07
N ILE A 99 -4.79 1.93 -4.50
CA ILE A 99 -4.79 1.56 -3.09
C ILE A 99 -4.32 2.71 -2.20
N VAL A 100 -3.28 3.45 -2.62
CA VAL A 100 -2.61 4.43 -1.75
C VAL A 100 -3.56 5.48 -1.15
N PRO A 101 -4.51 6.08 -1.88
CA PRO A 101 -5.48 7.00 -1.29
C PRO A 101 -6.35 6.33 -0.21
N LEU A 102 -6.79 5.10 -0.44
CA LEU A 102 -7.65 4.34 0.49
C LEU A 102 -6.86 3.92 1.73
N TYR A 103 -5.65 3.43 1.54
CA TYR A 103 -4.73 3.08 2.61
C TYR A 103 -4.40 4.28 3.50
N ARG A 104 -4.08 5.45 2.91
CA ARG A 104 -3.88 6.69 3.66
C ARG A 104 -5.14 7.11 4.42
N SER A 105 -6.32 6.94 3.83
CA SER A 105 -7.59 7.27 4.49
C SER A 105 -7.81 6.43 5.76
N ASP A 106 -7.54 5.11 5.69
CA ASP A 106 -7.66 4.23 6.86
C ASP A 106 -6.64 4.55 7.94
N LEU A 107 -5.40 4.90 7.56
CA LEU A 107 -4.39 5.36 8.52
C LEU A 107 -4.80 6.69 9.17
N ALA A 108 -5.32 7.64 8.39
CA ALA A 108 -5.82 8.90 8.93
C ALA A 108 -6.96 8.67 9.93
N ALA A 109 -7.87 7.74 9.63
CA ALA A 109 -8.93 7.33 10.55
C ALA A 109 -8.38 6.69 11.84
N LEU A 110 -7.39 5.80 11.73
CA LEU A 110 -6.69 5.22 12.88
C LEU A 110 -6.08 6.30 13.79
N TYR A 111 -5.36 7.26 13.21
CA TYR A 111 -4.71 8.33 13.97
C TYR A 111 -5.73 9.26 14.61
N LYS A 112 -6.76 9.67 13.87
CA LYS A 112 -7.85 10.52 14.38
C LYS A 112 -8.61 9.89 15.56
N ALA A 113 -8.76 8.57 15.58
CA ALA A 113 -9.45 7.86 16.64
C ALA A 113 -8.63 7.75 17.95
N ASN A 114 -7.30 7.89 17.88
CA ASN A 114 -6.41 7.55 18.99
C ASN A 114 -5.49 8.69 19.44
N LEU A 115 -5.38 9.77 18.66
CA LEU A 115 -4.49 10.89 18.90
C LEU A 115 -5.29 12.20 18.87
N SER A 116 -4.80 13.21 19.58
CA SER A 116 -5.21 14.59 19.40
C SER A 116 -4.44 15.25 18.25
N ALA A 117 -4.98 16.33 17.68
CA ALA A 117 -4.37 16.97 16.52
C ALA A 117 -2.95 17.50 16.81
N SER A 118 -2.70 17.98 18.04
CA SER A 118 -1.36 18.40 18.46
C SER A 118 -0.40 17.23 18.56
N GLU A 119 -0.86 16.06 19.01
CA GLU A 119 -0.03 14.85 19.09
C GLU A 119 0.34 14.33 17.69
N ALA A 120 -0.60 14.32 16.75
CA ALA A 120 -0.30 13.94 15.38
C ALA A 120 0.67 14.91 14.70
N ALA A 121 0.54 16.22 14.95
CA ALA A 121 1.49 17.21 14.46
C ALA A 121 2.90 16.97 15.03
N GLU A 122 3.01 16.68 16.33
CA GLU A 122 4.30 16.38 16.98
C GLU A 122 4.93 15.08 16.45
N ILE A 123 4.13 14.02 16.25
CA ILE A 123 4.58 12.79 15.58
C ILE A 123 5.05 13.10 14.15
N GLY A 124 4.32 13.94 13.41
CA GLY A 124 4.70 14.35 12.07
C GLY A 124 6.06 15.06 12.02
N VAL A 125 6.35 15.93 13.00
CA VAL A 125 7.67 16.57 13.16
C VAL A 125 8.76 15.53 13.44
N PHE A 126 8.51 14.58 14.35
CA PHE A 126 9.45 13.51 14.65
C PHE A 126 9.75 12.63 13.42
N LEU A 127 8.73 12.19 12.70
CA LEU A 127 8.87 11.33 11.52
C LEU A 127 9.63 12.00 10.38
N ARG A 128 9.51 13.33 10.22
CA ARG A 128 10.27 14.11 9.24
C ARG A 128 11.67 14.50 9.68
N SER A 129 12.07 14.16 10.90
CA SER A 129 13.43 14.45 11.36
C SER A 129 14.46 13.74 10.47
N PRO A 130 15.64 14.33 10.23
CA PRO A 130 16.69 13.68 9.44
C PRO A 130 17.09 12.30 9.98
N GLN A 131 17.10 12.15 11.31
CA GLN A 131 17.42 10.91 12.00
C GLN A 131 16.39 9.82 11.68
N MET A 132 15.10 10.14 11.82
CA MET A 132 14.04 9.15 11.56
C MET A 132 13.91 8.85 10.07
N THR A 133 14.09 9.84 9.20
CA THR A 133 14.08 9.64 7.74
C THR A 133 15.20 8.72 7.29
N ARG A 134 16.42 8.88 7.83
CA ARG A 134 17.53 7.95 7.57
C ARG A 134 17.20 6.55 8.05
N PHE A 135 16.70 6.41 9.28
CA PHE A 135 16.31 5.12 9.83
C PHE A 135 15.25 4.43 8.97
N ILE A 136 14.15 5.09 8.62
CA ILE A 136 13.08 4.54 7.75
C ILE A 136 13.64 4.15 6.38
N SER A 137 14.54 4.97 5.81
CA SER A 137 15.15 4.64 4.52
C SER A 137 16.01 3.38 4.62
N THR A 138 16.81 3.23 5.68
CA THR A 138 17.59 2.02 5.94
C THR A 138 16.69 0.81 6.17
N VAL A 139 15.57 0.95 6.91
CA VAL A 139 14.58 -0.13 7.06
C VAL A 139 14.02 -0.55 5.70
N ALA A 140 13.63 0.40 4.86
CA ALA A 140 13.10 0.12 3.53
C ALA A 140 14.13 -0.58 2.62
N GLU A 141 15.40 -0.20 2.69
CA GLU A 141 16.50 -0.85 1.95
C GLU A 141 16.79 -2.28 2.42
N ARG A 142 16.52 -2.58 3.70
CA ARG A 142 16.80 -3.90 4.31
C ARG A 142 15.59 -4.82 4.36
N ASN A 143 14.39 -4.31 4.07
CA ASN A 143 13.20 -5.12 4.05
C ASN A 143 13.19 -6.03 2.80
N ALA A 144 13.66 -7.26 3.00
CA ALA A 144 13.73 -8.28 1.96
C ALA A 144 12.37 -8.95 1.63
N MET A 145 11.31 -8.67 2.42
CA MET A 145 9.95 -9.21 2.21
C MET A 145 9.87 -10.74 2.08
N GLY A 146 10.80 -11.48 2.70
CA GLY A 146 10.92 -12.91 2.50
C GLY A 146 9.77 -13.71 3.10
N ALA A 147 9.29 -13.33 4.29
CA ALA A 147 8.12 -13.98 4.89
C ALA A 147 6.84 -13.61 4.12
N THR A 148 6.70 -12.33 3.77
CA THR A 148 5.55 -11.80 3.04
C THR A 148 5.42 -12.44 1.66
N ALA A 149 6.52 -12.64 0.94
CA ALA A 149 6.52 -13.32 -0.36
C ALA A 149 6.17 -14.80 -0.25
N ARG A 150 6.62 -15.50 0.82
CA ARG A 150 6.24 -16.90 1.05
C ARG A 150 4.74 -17.05 1.26
N ASP A 151 4.13 -16.17 2.04
CA ASP A 151 2.68 -16.12 2.20
C ASP A 151 1.97 -15.91 0.85
N ALA A 152 2.39 -14.90 0.09
CA ALA A 152 1.82 -14.60 -1.22
C ALA A 152 1.90 -15.79 -2.20
N MET A 153 2.99 -16.56 -2.18
CA MET A 153 3.16 -17.73 -3.03
C MET A 153 2.39 -18.97 -2.53
N ALA A 154 2.33 -19.18 -1.21
CA ALA A 154 1.77 -20.39 -0.63
C ALA A 154 0.25 -20.34 -0.44
N SER A 155 -0.29 -19.22 0.03
CA SER A 155 -1.71 -19.05 0.36
C SER A 155 -2.42 -18.00 -0.48
N ARG A 156 -1.67 -17.20 -1.26
CA ARG A 156 -2.17 -15.97 -1.90
C ARG A 156 -2.74 -14.96 -0.91
N GLU A 157 -2.39 -15.09 0.37
CA GLU A 157 -2.84 -14.22 1.45
C GLU A 157 -1.65 -13.86 2.34
N ILE A 158 -1.31 -12.58 2.38
CA ILE A 158 -0.26 -11.98 3.20
C ILE A 158 -0.75 -11.82 4.64
N SER A 159 -0.13 -12.51 5.59
CA SER A 159 -0.49 -12.38 7.00
C SER A 159 0.11 -11.12 7.64
N ALA A 160 -0.57 -10.63 8.68
CA ALA A 160 -0.05 -9.57 9.54
C ALA A 160 1.26 -9.99 10.24
N GLU A 161 1.36 -11.28 10.58
CA GLU A 161 2.51 -11.90 11.22
C GLU A 161 3.74 -11.84 10.32
N SER A 162 3.62 -12.20 9.04
CA SER A 162 4.72 -12.14 8.07
C SER A 162 5.17 -10.72 7.78
N LEU A 163 4.23 -9.77 7.63
CA LEU A 163 4.56 -8.34 7.51
C LEU A 163 5.33 -7.84 8.74
N SER A 164 4.85 -8.18 9.94
CA SER A 164 5.51 -7.80 11.19
C SER A 164 6.91 -8.42 11.32
N ALA A 165 7.09 -9.66 10.88
CA ALA A 165 8.38 -10.34 10.92
C ALA A 165 9.40 -9.67 10.00
N ASP A 166 9.03 -9.38 8.75
CA ASP A 166 9.91 -8.73 7.78
C ASP A 166 10.27 -7.30 8.19
N ILE A 167 9.28 -6.51 8.64
CA ILE A 167 9.51 -5.15 9.14
C ILE A 167 10.39 -5.18 10.41
N GLY A 168 10.12 -6.11 11.32
CA GLY A 168 10.87 -6.27 12.57
C GLY A 168 12.34 -6.62 12.32
N SER A 169 12.60 -7.58 11.43
CA SER A 169 13.96 -7.95 11.04
C SER A 169 14.70 -6.77 10.41
N ALA A 170 14.06 -6.08 9.47
CA ALA A 170 14.65 -4.92 8.81
C ALA A 170 14.92 -3.76 9.79
N ALA A 171 14.05 -3.55 10.79
CA ALA A 171 14.24 -2.57 11.85
C ALA A 171 15.41 -2.91 12.78
N ILE A 172 15.58 -4.18 13.12
CA ILE A 172 16.74 -4.65 13.90
C ILE A 172 18.02 -4.40 13.10
N ASP A 173 18.07 -4.82 11.84
CA ASP A 173 19.24 -4.63 10.98
C ASP A 173 19.58 -3.15 10.79
N ALA A 174 18.57 -2.30 10.54
CA ALA A 174 18.74 -0.87 10.43
C ALA A 174 19.32 -0.26 11.72
N SER A 175 18.86 -0.71 12.88
CA SER A 175 19.32 -0.19 14.19
C SER A 175 20.80 -0.47 14.47
N LEU A 176 21.38 -1.49 13.83
CA LEU A 176 22.79 -1.84 13.93
C LEU A 176 23.67 -1.03 12.95
N GLN A 177 23.08 -0.35 11.97
CA GLN A 177 23.79 0.32 10.87
C GLN A 177 23.73 1.85 10.96
N VAL A 178 22.67 2.41 11.56
CA VAL A 178 22.57 3.86 11.74
C VAL A 178 23.44 4.35 12.90
N ASP A 179 23.78 5.64 12.88
CA ASP A 179 24.60 6.28 13.92
C ASP A 179 23.98 6.11 15.33
N GLY A 180 24.82 5.89 16.35
CA GLY A 180 24.38 5.80 17.74
C GLY A 180 23.64 7.05 18.23
N ALA A 181 23.98 8.24 17.72
CA ALA A 181 23.26 9.48 18.02
C ALA A 181 21.84 9.47 17.41
N ASP A 182 21.68 8.97 16.19
CA ASP A 182 20.38 8.82 15.54
C ASP A 182 19.51 7.82 16.31
N MET A 183 20.07 6.68 16.70
CA MET A 183 19.35 5.70 17.52
C MET A 183 19.00 6.23 18.90
N LYS A 184 19.85 7.06 19.51
CA LYS A 184 19.52 7.69 20.79
C LYS A 184 18.32 8.62 20.63
N PHE A 185 18.31 9.46 19.60
CA PHE A 185 17.19 10.35 19.29
C PHE A 185 15.87 9.57 19.12
N ILE A 186 15.89 8.46 18.37
CA ILE A 186 14.73 7.60 18.15
C ILE A 186 14.26 6.96 19.47
N LYS A 187 15.19 6.40 20.25
CA LYS A 187 14.88 5.77 21.55
C LYS A 187 14.32 6.80 22.55
N ASP A 188 14.87 8.00 22.59
CA ASP A 188 14.42 9.07 23.47
C ASP A 188 12.96 9.45 23.16
N PHE A 189 12.58 9.56 21.87
CA PHE A 189 11.19 9.80 21.47
C PHE A 189 10.26 8.68 21.94
N PHE A 190 10.60 7.42 21.69
CA PHE A 190 9.78 6.27 22.08
C PHE A 190 9.72 6.05 23.61
N ALA A 191 10.61 6.67 24.39
CA ALA A 191 10.53 6.67 25.84
C ALA A 191 9.48 7.66 26.38
N THR A 192 9.08 8.68 25.60
CA THR A 192 8.05 9.65 25.98
C THR A 192 6.65 9.04 26.04
N PRO A 193 5.68 9.66 26.75
CA PRO A 193 4.28 9.22 26.72
C PRO A 193 3.69 9.16 25.30
N LEU A 194 4.02 10.14 24.44
CA LEU A 194 3.53 10.21 23.07
C LEU A 194 4.13 9.08 22.22
N GLY A 195 5.43 8.85 22.31
CA GLY A 195 6.09 7.75 21.60
C GLY A 195 5.52 6.37 22.00
N LYS A 196 5.23 6.16 23.29
CA LYS A 196 4.57 4.93 23.76
C LYS A 196 3.15 4.78 23.19
N ARG A 197 2.38 5.86 23.13
CA ARG A 197 1.05 5.84 22.48
C ARG A 197 1.16 5.49 21.01
N MET A 198 2.09 6.11 20.28
CA MET A 198 2.34 5.80 18.88
C MET A 198 2.70 4.33 18.68
N SER A 199 3.62 3.78 19.48
CA SER A 199 3.98 2.35 19.43
C SER A 199 2.80 1.42 19.69
N ALA A 200 1.88 1.80 20.57
CA ALA A 200 0.69 0.99 20.85
C ALA A 200 -0.26 0.87 19.63
N LEU A 201 -0.17 1.79 18.67
CA LEU A 201 -0.96 1.73 17.43
C LEU A 201 -0.38 0.75 16.40
N ASN A 202 0.85 0.26 16.58
CA ASN A 202 1.52 -0.58 15.58
C ASN A 202 0.74 -1.85 15.24
N ALA A 203 0.12 -2.51 16.23
CA ALA A 203 -0.69 -3.70 15.97
C ALA A 203 -1.88 -3.39 15.06
N GLN A 204 -2.60 -2.29 15.31
CA GLN A 204 -3.72 -1.86 14.46
C GLN A 204 -3.24 -1.43 13.08
N LYS A 205 -2.09 -0.74 13.02
CA LYS A 205 -1.46 -0.35 11.75
C LYS A 205 -1.12 -1.59 10.91
N ILE A 206 -0.47 -2.59 11.47
CA ILE A 206 -0.08 -3.82 10.76
C ILE A 206 -1.31 -4.54 10.18
N GLN A 207 -2.45 -4.50 10.86
CA GLN A 207 -3.70 -5.06 10.33
C GLN A 207 -4.23 -4.27 9.12
N ILE A 208 -4.06 -2.94 9.11
CA ILE A 208 -4.36 -2.10 7.94
C ILE A 208 -3.39 -2.43 6.80
N ASP A 209 -2.10 -2.56 7.11
CA ASP A 209 -1.05 -2.91 6.15
C ASP A 209 -1.34 -4.26 5.49
N ALA A 210 -1.73 -5.28 6.27
CA ALA A 210 -2.11 -6.60 5.78
C ALA A 210 -3.35 -6.53 4.88
N ARG A 211 -4.41 -5.83 5.31
CA ARG A 211 -5.62 -5.66 4.49
C ARG A 211 -5.30 -5.08 3.11
N TRP A 212 -4.50 -4.01 3.06
CA TRP A 212 -4.17 -3.36 1.79
C TRP A 212 -3.11 -4.10 0.97
N SER A 213 -2.27 -4.91 1.61
CA SER A 213 -1.34 -5.81 0.90
C SER A 213 -2.07 -6.97 0.22
N ASN A 214 -3.23 -7.37 0.75
CA ASN A 214 -4.09 -8.40 0.17
C ASN A 214 -5.15 -7.86 -0.79
N TYR A 215 -5.29 -6.54 -0.89
CA TYR A 215 -6.24 -5.97 -1.83
C TYR A 215 -5.70 -6.12 -3.26
N ILE A 216 -6.50 -6.73 -4.11
CA ILE A 216 -6.35 -6.72 -5.56
C ILE A 216 -7.68 -6.29 -6.16
N SER A 217 -7.65 -5.38 -7.14
CA SER A 217 -8.85 -4.99 -7.86
C SER A 217 -9.40 -6.19 -8.67
N PRO A 218 -10.73 -6.28 -8.89
CA PRO A 218 -11.30 -7.33 -9.73
C PRO A 218 -10.69 -7.38 -11.14
N GLU A 219 -10.33 -6.22 -11.70
CA GLU A 219 -9.64 -6.13 -12.99
C GLU A 219 -8.25 -6.75 -12.93
N ALA A 220 -7.45 -6.41 -11.91
CA ALA A 220 -6.12 -6.99 -11.74
C ALA A 220 -6.17 -8.50 -11.45
N GLU A 221 -7.15 -8.95 -10.66
CA GLU A 221 -7.36 -10.36 -10.35
C GLU A 221 -7.67 -11.18 -11.62
N ALA A 222 -8.50 -10.64 -12.50
CA ALA A 222 -8.83 -11.27 -13.79
C ALA A 222 -7.64 -11.28 -14.77
N GLU A 223 -6.74 -10.30 -14.69
CA GLU A 223 -5.66 -10.11 -15.65
C GLU A 223 -4.32 -10.75 -15.23
N VAL A 224 -4.06 -10.94 -13.94
CA VAL A 224 -2.72 -11.35 -13.44
C VAL A 224 -2.26 -12.69 -14.02
N GLY A 225 -3.13 -13.71 -14.02
CA GLY A 225 -2.83 -15.03 -14.57
C GLY A 225 -2.56 -14.99 -16.08
N PRO A 226 -3.52 -14.47 -16.89
CA PRO A 226 -3.32 -14.32 -18.33
C PRO A 226 -2.07 -13.52 -18.72
N LEU A 227 -1.76 -12.46 -17.98
CA LEU A 227 -0.59 -11.61 -18.20
C LEU A 227 0.72 -12.37 -17.99
N VAL A 228 0.82 -13.11 -16.88
CA VAL A 228 2.00 -13.93 -16.56
C VAL A 228 2.20 -15.03 -17.60
N ILE A 229 1.15 -15.78 -17.92
CA ILE A 229 1.21 -16.88 -18.90
C ILE A 229 1.66 -16.36 -20.26
N GLU A 230 1.08 -15.26 -20.74
CA GLU A 230 1.45 -14.69 -22.03
C GLU A 230 2.88 -14.16 -22.03
N ALA A 231 3.33 -13.52 -20.95
CA ALA A 231 4.71 -13.04 -20.84
C ALA A 231 5.73 -14.19 -20.88
N MET A 232 5.47 -15.27 -20.16
CA MET A 232 6.30 -16.48 -20.20
C MET A 232 6.30 -17.10 -21.60
N ALA A 233 5.13 -17.27 -22.21
CA ALA A 233 5.01 -17.83 -23.56
C ALA A 233 5.70 -16.96 -24.62
N GLN A 234 5.61 -15.63 -24.53
CA GLN A 234 6.32 -14.72 -25.44
C GLN A 234 7.83 -14.82 -25.29
N HIS A 235 8.33 -15.01 -24.06
CA HIS A 235 9.76 -15.19 -23.83
C HIS A 235 10.25 -16.54 -24.38
N ILE A 236 9.55 -17.63 -24.08
CA ILE A 236 9.84 -18.98 -24.56
C ILE A 236 9.81 -19.04 -26.10
N ALA A 237 8.84 -18.37 -26.74
CA ALA A 237 8.70 -18.38 -28.21
C ALA A 237 9.92 -17.83 -28.96
N LYS A 238 10.82 -17.10 -28.30
CA LYS A 238 12.07 -16.61 -28.89
C LYS A 238 13.04 -17.75 -29.21
N THR A 239 12.95 -18.86 -28.48
CA THR A 239 13.84 -20.03 -28.62
C THR A 239 13.09 -21.32 -28.93
N ASP A 240 11.84 -21.45 -28.48
CA ASP A 240 11.01 -22.65 -28.63
C ASP A 240 9.52 -22.30 -28.88
N PRO A 241 9.13 -22.05 -30.15
CA PRO A 241 7.77 -21.68 -30.50
C PRO A 241 6.71 -22.77 -30.22
N GLU A 242 7.11 -24.05 -30.24
CA GLU A 242 6.19 -25.17 -30.01
C GLU A 242 5.82 -25.26 -28.52
N VAL A 243 6.81 -25.18 -27.62
CA VAL A 243 6.54 -25.13 -26.18
C VAL A 243 5.74 -23.87 -25.81
N ALA A 244 6.03 -22.73 -26.43
CA ALA A 244 5.24 -21.52 -26.23
C ALA A 244 3.77 -21.67 -26.67
N ALA A 245 3.48 -22.51 -27.66
CA ALA A 245 2.11 -22.81 -28.06
C ALA A 245 1.41 -23.68 -27.01
N GLU A 246 2.09 -24.65 -26.41
CA GLU A 246 1.55 -25.47 -25.31
C GLU A 246 1.28 -24.63 -24.05
N VAL A 247 2.20 -23.74 -23.65
CA VAL A 247 2.01 -22.84 -22.51
C VAL A 247 0.78 -21.93 -22.69
N ARG A 248 0.48 -21.52 -23.92
CA ARG A 248 -0.75 -20.74 -24.20
C ARG A 248 -2.02 -21.57 -24.12
N LYS A 249 -1.97 -22.89 -24.28
CA LYS A 249 -3.15 -23.75 -24.14
C LYS A 249 -3.58 -23.89 -22.68
N THR A 250 -2.64 -23.83 -21.73
CA THR A 250 -2.93 -23.81 -20.28
C THR A 250 -3.79 -22.62 -19.85
N LYS A 251 -3.81 -21.54 -20.65
CA LYS A 251 -4.71 -20.37 -20.50
C LYS A 251 -6.20 -20.74 -20.63
N LEU A 252 -6.53 -21.78 -21.40
CA LEU A 252 -7.92 -22.14 -21.72
C LEU A 252 -8.58 -22.97 -20.60
N ASP A 253 -7.80 -23.74 -19.84
CA ASP A 253 -8.35 -24.64 -18.81
C ASP A 253 -8.60 -23.95 -17.45
N THR A 254 -7.89 -22.85 -17.17
CA THR A 254 -8.07 -22.04 -15.95
C THR A 254 -9.19 -21.01 -16.05
N SER A 255 -9.70 -20.76 -17.27
CA SER A 255 -10.84 -19.85 -17.51
C SER A 255 -12.21 -20.55 -17.40
N ALA A 256 -12.21 -21.87 -17.14
CA ALA A 256 -13.39 -22.74 -17.19
C ALA A 256 -13.88 -23.24 -15.80
N ASN A 257 -13.23 -22.80 -14.71
CA ASN A 257 -13.61 -23.13 -13.33
C ASN A 257 -13.90 -21.88 -12.51
#